data_AF-A0A973PRW0-F1
#
_entry.id   AF-A0A973PRW0-F1
#
_cell.length_a   1.000
_cell.length_b   1.000
_cell.length_c   1.000
_cell.angle_alpha   90.00
_cell.angle_beta   90.00
_cell.angle_gamma   90.00
#
_symmetry.space_group_name_H-M   'P 1'
#
loop_
_entity.id
_entity.type
_entity.pdbx_description
1 polymer ?
#
loop_
_entity_poly.entity_id
_entity_poly.type
_entity_poly.pdbx_seq_one_letter_code
_entity_poly.pdbx_strand_id
1 'polypeptide(L)'
;MTGFTIAARGPYDFAETLRFVEDWPATARLSHSDGRALRFAYATEADWRPIGVTVTGVPGGVRVATTRVAGPAVREEIGRIL
;
A
#
# COMPACT_ATOMS: atom_id res chain seq x y z
N MET A 1 8.28 -9.80 10.00
CA MET A 1 7.50 -8.78 9.25
C MET A 1 7.29 -7.57 10.14
N THR A 2 7.69 -6.39 9.69
CA THR A 2 7.41 -5.10 10.36
C THR A 2 6.18 -4.42 9.73
N GLY A 3 5.38 -3.73 10.54
CA GLY A 3 4.13 -3.10 10.07
C GLY A 3 3.73 -1.86 10.86
N PHE A 4 2.80 -1.09 10.31
CA PHE A 4 2.27 0.15 10.89
C PHE A 4 0.84 0.44 10.39
N THR A 5 0.18 1.41 11.02
CA THR A 5 -1.17 1.87 10.63
C THR A 5 -1.10 3.31 10.12
N ILE A 6 -1.87 3.62 9.08
CA ILE A 6 -2.11 4.99 8.61
C ILE A 6 -3.57 5.32 8.91
N ALA A 7 -3.80 6.41 9.64
CA ALA A 7 -5.14 6.93 9.90
C ALA A 7 -5.55 7.87 8.76
N ALA A 8 -6.77 7.69 8.25
CA ALA A 8 -7.30 8.56 7.23
C ALA A 8 -7.62 9.96 7.78
N ARG A 9 -7.48 10.98 6.93
CA ARG A 9 -7.96 12.33 7.22
C ARG A 9 -9.32 12.54 6.54
N GLY A 10 -10.40 12.08 7.18
CA GLY A 10 -11.77 12.20 6.66
C GLY A 10 -12.42 10.86 6.29
N PRO A 11 -13.55 10.87 5.58
CA PRO A 11 -14.18 9.65 5.10
C PRO A 11 -13.21 8.90 4.16
N TYR A 12 -13.10 7.59 4.38
CA TYR A 12 -12.17 6.74 3.63
C TYR A 12 -12.83 5.42 3.30
N ASP A 13 -12.84 5.08 2.01
CA ASP A 13 -13.28 3.78 1.51
C ASP A 13 -12.10 3.06 0.82
N PHE A 14 -11.55 2.07 1.52
CA PHE A 14 -10.45 1.28 0.99
C PHE A 14 -10.84 0.51 -0.28
N ALA A 15 -12.10 0.12 -0.43
CA ALA A 15 -12.56 -0.61 -1.60
C ALA A 15 -12.55 0.28 -2.86
N GLU A 16 -12.79 1.59 -2.70
CA GLU A 16 -12.69 2.56 -3.80
C GLU A 16 -11.23 2.75 -4.25
N THR A 17 -10.30 2.91 -3.31
CA THR A 17 -8.85 2.96 -3.60
C THR A 17 -8.37 1.70 -4.33
N LEU A 18 -8.89 0.52 -3.94
CA LEU A 18 -8.52 -0.75 -4.53
C LEU A 18 -8.89 -0.83 -6.02
N ARG A 19 -10.10 -0.37 -6.39
CA ARG A 19 -10.59 -0.37 -7.78
C ARG A 19 -9.72 0.46 -8.70
N PHE A 20 -9.28 1.64 -8.26
CA PHE A 20 -8.37 2.48 -9.03
C PHE A 20 -7.08 1.76 -9.42
N VAL A 21 -6.52 0.94 -8.52
CA VAL A 21 -5.27 0.23 -8.78
C VAL A 21 -5.49 -1.07 -9.56
N GLU A 22 -6.65 -1.72 -9.43
CA GLU A 22 -7.02 -2.87 -10.27
C GLU A 22 -7.16 -2.49 -11.76
N ASP A 23 -7.55 -1.24 -12.04
CA ASP A 23 -7.66 -0.72 -13.41
C ASP A 23 -6.31 -0.33 -14.04
N TRP A 24 -5.18 -0.37 -13.30
CA TRP A 24 -3.87 0.01 -13.84
C TRP A 24 -3.28 -1.12 -14.71
N PRO A 25 -2.92 -0.87 -15.98
CA PRO A 25 -2.21 -1.85 -16.83
C PRO A 25 -0.98 -2.52 -16.19
N ALA A 26 -0.28 -1.85 -15.27
CA ALA A 26 0.91 -2.38 -14.60
C ALA A 26 0.60 -3.50 -13.59
N THR A 27 -0.63 -3.56 -13.08
CA THR A 27 -1.11 -4.54 -12.09
C THR A 27 -2.03 -5.58 -12.72
N ALA A 28 -2.41 -5.44 -13.99
CA ALA A 28 -3.34 -6.32 -14.71
C ALA A 28 -2.96 -7.82 -14.75
N ARG A 29 -1.70 -8.16 -14.46
CA ARG A 29 -1.21 -9.56 -14.37
C ARG A 29 -0.97 -10.05 -12.95
N LEU A 30 -1.11 -9.19 -11.95
CA LEU A 30 -1.16 -9.65 -10.57
C LEU A 30 -2.47 -10.43 -10.42
N SER A 31 -2.44 -11.58 -9.75
CA SER A 31 -3.66 -12.24 -9.33
C SER A 31 -4.55 -11.18 -8.70
N HIS A 32 -5.78 -11.01 -9.20
CA HIS A 32 -6.74 -10.02 -8.72
C HIS A 32 -6.57 -9.88 -7.21
N SER A 33 -6.46 -8.63 -6.74
CA SER A 33 -6.54 -8.36 -5.31
C SER A 33 -7.74 -9.16 -4.78
N ASP A 34 -7.56 -9.82 -3.65
CA ASP A 34 -8.62 -10.61 -2.99
C ASP A 34 -9.76 -9.72 -2.44
N GLY A 35 -9.86 -8.49 -2.92
CA GLY A 35 -10.71 -7.43 -2.38
C GLY A 35 -10.24 -6.91 -1.03
N ARG A 36 -9.14 -7.44 -0.48
CA ARG A 36 -8.72 -7.22 0.92
C ARG A 36 -7.32 -6.64 1.02
N ALA A 37 -6.50 -6.78 -0.01
CA ALA A 37 -5.12 -6.33 0.03
C ALA A 37 -4.61 -5.70 -1.27
N LEU A 38 -4.13 -4.46 -1.18
CA LEU A 38 -3.32 -3.85 -2.24
C LEU A 38 -1.86 -4.28 -2.06
N ARG A 39 -1.22 -4.74 -3.15
CA ARG A 39 0.18 -5.19 -3.15
C ARG A 39 0.98 -4.46 -4.22
N PHE A 40 2.08 -3.82 -3.83
CA PHE A 40 3.01 -3.17 -4.75
C PHE A 40 4.45 -3.25 -4.24
N ALA A 41 5.41 -3.06 -5.15
CA ALA A 41 6.81 -2.90 -4.82
C ALA A 41 7.20 -1.43 -4.95
N TYR A 42 7.80 -0.87 -3.90
CA TYR A 42 8.35 0.48 -3.90
C TYR A 42 9.88 0.42 -3.86
N ALA A 43 10.57 1.02 -4.83
CA ALA A 43 12.01 1.18 -4.80
C ALA A 43 12.34 2.56 -4.26
N THR A 44 13.13 2.62 -3.18
CA THR A 44 13.68 3.90 -2.73
C THR A 44 14.80 4.27 -3.70
N GLU A 45 14.83 5.50 -4.21
CA GLU A 45 15.87 5.96 -5.16
C GLU A 45 17.30 5.79 -4.62
N ALA A 46 17.45 5.70 -3.29
CA ALA A 46 18.74 5.60 -2.63
C ALA A 46 19.33 4.18 -2.59
N ASP A 47 18.51 3.12 -2.51
CA ASP A 47 19.01 1.74 -2.37
C ASP A 47 18.57 0.78 -3.49
N TRP A 48 17.67 1.22 -4.39
CA TRP A 48 17.15 0.48 -5.54
C TRP A 48 16.59 -0.92 -5.23
N ARG A 49 16.35 -1.21 -3.95
CA ARG A 49 15.88 -2.52 -3.50
C ARG A 49 14.38 -2.42 -3.23
N PRO A 50 13.55 -3.20 -3.92
CA PRO A 50 12.10 -3.12 -3.74
C PRO A 50 11.70 -3.48 -2.31
N ILE A 51 10.80 -2.69 -1.75
CA ILE A 51 10.06 -2.97 -0.52
C ILE A 51 8.68 -3.46 -0.96
N GLY A 52 8.36 -4.71 -0.64
CA GLY A 52 7.02 -5.24 -0.83
C GLY A 52 6.10 -4.63 0.21
N VAL A 53 4.99 -4.04 -0.25
CA VAL A 53 3.97 -3.39 0.58
C VAL A 53 2.66 -4.17 0.42
N THR A 54 2.06 -4.54 1.54
CA THR A 54 0.70 -5.09 1.60
C THR A 54 -0.15 -4.15 2.44
N VAL A 55 -1.21 -3.61 1.86
CA VAL A 55 -2.13 -2.68 2.53
C VAL A 55 -3.47 -3.37 2.73
N THR A 56 -4.02 -3.36 3.94
CA THR A 56 -5.32 -3.98 4.27
C THR A 56 -6.20 -2.95 4.97
N GLY A 57 -7.45 -2.80 4.52
CA GLY A 57 -8.43 -1.92 5.16
C GLY A 57 -8.71 -2.30 6.62
N VAL A 58 -8.83 -1.30 7.48
CA VAL A 58 -9.25 -1.42 8.89
C VAL A 58 -10.19 -0.26 9.23
N PRO A 59 -10.99 -0.33 10.32
CA PRO A 59 -11.82 0.81 10.71
C PRO A 59 -10.99 2.09 10.87
N GLY A 60 -11.35 3.13 10.10
CA GLY A 60 -10.69 4.44 10.14
C GLY A 60 -9.38 4.58 9.36
N GLY A 61 -8.98 3.60 8.56
CA GLY A 61 -7.79 3.71 7.70
C GLY A 61 -7.26 2.38 7.18
N VAL A 62 -5.94 2.21 7.19
CA VAL A 62 -5.28 1.02 6.66
C VAL A 62 -4.19 0.50 7.58
N ARG A 63 -4.02 -0.83 7.58
CA ARG A 63 -2.85 -1.52 8.09
C ARG A 63 -1.88 -1.79 6.95
N VAL A 64 -0.61 -1.42 7.13
CA VAL A 64 0.46 -1.61 6.16
C VAL A 64 1.47 -2.62 6.71
N ALA A 65 1.74 -3.68 5.95
CA ALA A 65 2.82 -4.62 6.19
C ALA A 65 3.91 -4.46 5.12
N THR A 66 5.17 -4.54 5.54
CA THR A 66 6.33 -4.34 4.66
C THR A 66 7.35 -5.46 4.79
N THR A 67 8.01 -5.81 3.68
CA THR A 67 9.07 -6.84 3.68
C THR A 67 10.38 -6.39 4.32
N ARG A 68 10.56 -5.07 4.52
CA ARG A 68 11.73 -4.42 5.14
C ARG A 68 11.25 -3.31 6.09
N VAL A 69 12.15 -2.78 6.92
CA VAL A 69 11.83 -1.64 7.79
C VAL A 69 11.50 -0.41 6.93
N ALA A 70 10.27 0.10 7.05
CA ALA A 70 9.85 1.35 6.44
C ALA A 70 10.18 2.53 7.36
N GLY A 71 11.20 3.31 6.99
CA GLY A 71 11.54 4.59 7.63
C GLY A 71 10.54 5.71 7.28
N PRO A 72 10.68 6.92 7.85
CA PRO A 72 9.73 8.02 7.69
C PRO A 72 9.39 8.36 6.23
N ALA A 73 10.40 8.51 5.37
CA ALA A 73 10.19 8.84 3.95
C ALA A 73 9.40 7.75 3.19
N VAL A 74 9.66 6.47 3.50
CA VAL A 74 8.91 5.35 2.89
C VAL A 74 7.46 5.35 3.36
N ARG A 75 7.21 5.67 4.64
CA ARG A 75 5.85 5.75 5.20
C ARG A 75 5.06 6.90 4.60
N GLU A 76 5.69 8.05 4.42
CA GLU A 76 5.11 9.22 3.79
C GLU A 76 4.72 8.93 2.34
N GLU A 77 5.63 8.32 1.57
CA GLU A 77 5.36 7.98 0.17
C GLU A 77 4.25 6.92 0.03
N ILE A 78 4.23 5.88 0.87
CA ILE A 78 3.11 4.93 0.90
C ILE A 78 1.79 5.66 1.20
N GLY A 79 1.80 6.64 2.12
CA GLY A 79 0.62 7.45 2.42
C GLY A 79 0.20 8.40 1.31
N ARG A 80 1.09 8.77 0.37
CA ARG A 80 0.79 9.59 -0.82
C ARG A 80 0.15 8.77 -1.94
N ILE A 81 0.51 7.49 -2.03
CA ILE A 81 -0.02 6.56 -3.05
C ILE A 81 -1.45 6.12 -2.73
N LEU A 82 -1.79 6.02 -1.44
CA LEU A 82 -3.10 5.59 -0.92
C LEU A 82 -4.09 6.74 -0.79
#